data_AF-A0A2R4VUI0-F1
#
_entry.id   AF-A0A2R4VUI0-F1
#
_cell.length_a   1.000
_cell.length_b   1.000
_cell.length_c   1.000
_cell.angle_alpha   90.00
_cell.angle_beta   90.00
_cell.angle_gamma   90.00
#
_symmetry.space_group_name_H-M   'P 1'
#
loop_
_entity.id
_entity.type
_entity.pdbx_description
1 polymer ?
#
loop_
_entity_poly.entity_id
_entity_poly.type
_entity_poly.pdbx_seq_one_letter_code
_entity_poly.pdbx_strand_id
1 'polypeptide(L)'
;MMTPYTHVQPIAELPGSLGFTVWGVGTRDDIATVLAPGYFGPTARMMNDGDIVIVNRRPPLAPSDGGTEKLVLAVHKDVAGAMTLRQILHLPALEPMVAKANNPKPVVSDMG
;
A
#
# COMPACT_ATOMS: atom_id res chain seq x y z
N MET A 1 8.92 -17.42 -14.62
CA MET A 1 8.66 -15.96 -14.49
C MET A 1 7.43 -15.81 -13.61
N MET A 2 7.56 -15.21 -12.42
CA MET A 2 6.39 -14.94 -11.57
C MET A 2 5.62 -13.75 -12.15
N THR A 3 4.30 -13.91 -12.30
CA THR A 3 3.40 -12.82 -12.66
C THR A 3 3.46 -11.72 -11.61
N PRO A 4 3.63 -10.43 -11.98
CA PRO A 4 3.56 -9.35 -11.02
C PRO A 4 2.18 -9.37 -10.36
N TYR A 5 2.17 -9.51 -9.03
CA TYR A 5 0.94 -9.45 -8.24
C TYR A 5 0.56 -7.99 -8.07
N THR A 6 0.04 -7.37 -9.13
CA THR A 6 -0.39 -5.97 -9.10
C THR A 6 -1.85 -5.91 -9.52
N HIS A 7 -2.71 -5.65 -8.54
CA HIS A 7 -4.13 -5.43 -8.77
C HIS A 7 -4.42 -3.95 -8.60
N VAL A 8 -4.88 -3.29 -9.67
CA VAL A 8 -5.29 -1.88 -9.65
C VAL A 8 -6.76 -1.80 -10.07
N GLN A 9 -7.59 -1.20 -9.23
CA GLN A 9 -9.02 -1.01 -9.51
C GLN A 9 -9.58 0.22 -8.79
N PRO A 10 -10.61 0.88 -9.33
CA PRO A 10 -11.35 1.87 -8.57
C PRO A 10 -12.06 1.18 -7.39
N ILE A 11 -12.08 1.82 -6.22
CA ILE A 11 -12.72 1.29 -5.00
C ILE A 11 -13.78 2.22 -4.43
N ALA A 12 -13.72 3.51 -4.76
CA ALA A 12 -14.76 4.48 -4.45
C ALA A 12 -14.69 5.64 -5.45
N GLU A 13 -15.84 6.24 -5.74
CA GLU A 13 -15.96 7.41 -6.60
C GLU A 13 -16.79 8.46 -5.86
N LEU A 14 -16.27 9.68 -5.79
CA LEU A 14 -17.02 10.83 -5.31
C LEU A 14 -17.46 11.65 -6.53
N PRO A 15 -18.74 11.64 -6.92
CA PRO A 15 -19.19 12.37 -8.10
C PRO A 15 -19.27 13.89 -7.85
N GLY A 16 -19.17 14.69 -8.91
CA GLY A 16 -19.36 16.15 -8.87
C GLY A 16 -18.18 16.94 -9.44
N SER A 17 -18.28 18.28 -9.42
CA SER A 17 -17.26 19.18 -10.00
C SER A 17 -15.93 19.21 -9.24
N LEU A 18 -15.93 18.76 -7.98
CA LEU A 18 -14.75 18.51 -7.16
C LEU A 18 -14.53 17.01 -6.93
N GLY A 19 -15.21 16.18 -7.72
CA GLY A 19 -15.21 14.74 -7.59
C GLY A 19 -13.84 14.14 -7.86
N PHE A 20 -13.55 13.02 -7.20
CA PHE A 20 -12.32 12.25 -7.43
C PHE A 20 -12.61 10.76 -7.24
N THR A 21 -11.80 9.94 -7.89
CA THR A 21 -11.83 8.48 -7.74
C THR A 21 -10.72 8.05 -6.79
N VAL A 22 -11.06 7.11 -5.90
CA VAL A 22 -10.07 6.40 -5.08
C VAL A 22 -9.76 5.07 -5.76
N TRP A 23 -8.48 4.85 -6.02
CA TRP A 23 -7.93 3.65 -6.64
C TRP A 23 -7.24 2.79 -5.59
N GLY A 24 -7.61 1.51 -5.51
CA GLY A 24 -6.94 0.52 -4.68
C GLY A 24 -5.84 -0.19 -5.47
N VAL A 25 -4.64 -0.24 -4.90
CA VAL A 25 -3.51 -1.02 -5.43
C VAL A 25 -3.09 -2.05 -4.40
N GLY A 26 -3.08 -3.33 -4.78
CA GLY A 26 -2.42 -4.40 -4.04
C GLY A 26 -1.16 -4.82 -4.78
N THR A 27 0.01 -4.70 -4.14
CA THR A 27 1.30 -5.03 -4.78
C THR A 27 2.31 -5.67 -3.83
N ARG A 28 3.34 -6.31 -4.39
CA ARG A 28 4.59 -6.69 -3.68
C ARG A 28 5.81 -5.90 -4.15
N ASP A 29 5.65 -5.07 -5.18
CA ASP A 29 6.73 -4.24 -5.70
C ASP A 29 7.19 -3.24 -4.64
N ASP A 30 8.45 -2.83 -4.67
CA ASP A 30 8.95 -1.78 -3.79
C ASP A 30 8.34 -0.40 -4.14
N ILE A 31 8.40 0.53 -3.19
CA ILE A 31 7.82 1.87 -3.34
C ILE A 31 8.43 2.60 -4.54
N ALA A 32 9.75 2.47 -4.75
CA ALA A 32 10.43 3.14 -5.86
C ALA A 32 9.86 2.69 -7.22
N THR A 33 9.54 1.40 -7.34
CA THR A 33 8.91 0.82 -8.53
C THR A 33 7.48 1.32 -8.70
N VAL A 34 6.69 1.38 -7.62
CA VAL A 34 5.32 1.91 -7.66
C VAL A 34 5.28 3.37 -8.10
N LEU A 35 6.25 4.19 -7.67
CA LEU A 35 6.37 5.60 -8.02
C LEU A 35 7.02 5.82 -9.40
N ALA A 36 7.50 4.77 -10.06
CA ALA A 36 8.18 4.89 -11.34
C ALA A 36 7.20 5.28 -12.46
N PRO A 37 7.64 6.11 -13.43
CA PRO A 37 6.84 6.41 -14.61
C PRO A 37 6.39 5.14 -15.34
N GLY A 38 5.11 5.08 -15.70
CA GLY A 38 4.55 3.94 -16.44
C GLY A 38 4.11 2.73 -15.60
N TYR A 39 4.32 2.73 -14.28
CA TYR A 39 3.92 1.61 -13.40
C TYR A 39 2.46 1.21 -13.55
N PHE A 40 1.56 2.20 -13.66
CA PHE A 40 0.11 1.99 -13.79
C PHE A 40 -0.33 1.61 -15.20
N GLY A 41 0.60 1.63 -16.18
CA GLY A 41 0.37 1.19 -17.54
C GLY A 41 -0.92 1.76 -18.16
N PRO A 42 -1.77 0.92 -18.77
CA PRO A 42 -3.04 1.35 -19.35
C PRO A 42 -4.01 2.01 -18.35
N THR A 43 -3.97 1.61 -17.08
CA THR A 43 -4.87 2.14 -16.04
C THR A 43 -4.65 3.64 -15.80
N ALA A 44 -3.42 4.13 -16.01
CA ALA A 44 -3.10 5.55 -15.92
C ALA A 44 -3.97 6.43 -16.84
N ARG A 45 -4.49 5.89 -17.95
CA ARG A 45 -5.38 6.62 -18.87
C ARG A 45 -6.76 6.89 -18.26
N MET A 46 -7.21 6.07 -17.32
CA MET A 46 -8.51 6.18 -16.67
C MET A 46 -8.49 7.05 -15.42
N MET A 47 -7.31 7.25 -14.82
CA MET A 47 -7.12 8.12 -13.66
C MET A 47 -7.23 9.59 -14.07
N ASN A 48 -7.74 10.46 -13.20
CA ASN A 48 -7.81 11.91 -13.44
C ASN A 48 -6.85 12.68 -12.52
N ASP A 49 -6.53 13.92 -12.89
CA ASP A 49 -5.86 14.84 -11.96
C ASP A 49 -6.71 14.98 -10.69
N GLY A 50 -6.09 14.86 -9.52
CA GLY A 50 -6.80 14.90 -8.23
C GLY A 50 -7.33 13.55 -7.72
N ASP A 51 -7.28 12.48 -8.52
CA ASP A 51 -7.57 11.12 -8.02
C ASP A 51 -6.59 10.72 -6.91
N ILE A 52 -7.02 9.78 -6.06
CA ILE A 52 -6.22 9.26 -4.95
C ILE A 52 -5.91 7.79 -5.19
N VAL A 53 -4.66 7.39 -5.01
CA VAL A 53 -4.24 5.99 -5.05
C VAL A 53 -3.86 5.54 -3.65
N ILE A 54 -4.51 4.48 -3.16
CA ILE A 54 -4.17 3.80 -1.91
C ILE A 54 -3.43 2.51 -2.26
N VAL A 55 -2.14 2.49 -1.95
CA VAL A 55 -1.27 1.33 -2.18
C VAL A 55 -1.18 0.52 -0.90
N ASN A 56 -1.55 -0.75 -0.97
CA ASN A 56 -1.28 -1.75 0.05
C ASN A 56 -0.14 -2.64 -0.44
N ARG A 57 1.06 -2.36 0.04
CA ARG A 57 2.25 -3.14 -0.29
C ARG A 57 2.40 -4.26 0.72
N ARG A 58 2.29 -5.49 0.24
CA ARG A 58 2.59 -6.68 1.03
C ARG A 58 4.09 -6.93 1.04
N PRO A 59 4.62 -7.48 2.14
CA PRO A 59 6.00 -7.88 2.15
C PRO A 59 6.30 -9.01 1.13
N PRO A 60 7.58 -9.22 0.80
CA PRO A 60 8.02 -10.42 0.09
C PRO A 60 7.52 -11.69 0.79
N LEU A 61 7.43 -12.81 0.07
CA LEU A 61 6.82 -14.06 0.57
C LEU A 61 7.52 -14.68 1.80
N ALA A 62 8.63 -14.13 2.28
CA ALA A 62 9.33 -14.68 3.44
C ALA A 62 8.55 -14.38 4.74
N PRO A 63 8.35 -15.38 5.62
CA PRO A 63 7.53 -15.26 6.84
C PRO A 63 8.02 -14.23 7.87
N SER A 64 9.25 -13.73 7.75
CA SER A 64 9.91 -12.79 8.65
C SER A 64 9.66 -11.32 8.32
N ASP A 65 9.10 -11.02 7.16
CA ASP A 65 9.32 -9.71 6.53
C ASP A 65 8.23 -8.69 6.89
N GLY A 66 7.92 -8.50 8.17
CA GLY A 66 7.15 -7.34 8.63
C GLY A 66 5.68 -7.25 8.18
N GLY A 67 5.05 -6.13 8.52
CA GLY A 67 3.64 -5.83 8.22
C GLY A 67 3.38 -5.31 6.79
N THR A 68 2.10 -5.10 6.46
CA THR A 68 1.71 -4.39 5.23
C THR A 68 2.01 -2.91 5.36
N GLU A 69 2.70 -2.35 4.38
CA GLU A 69 2.98 -0.93 4.25
C GLU A 69 1.85 -0.26 3.44
N LYS A 70 1.48 0.97 3.80
CA LYS A 70 0.42 1.71 3.12
C LYS A 70 0.93 3.05 2.61
N LEU A 71 0.64 3.36 1.35
CA LEU A 71 0.89 4.66 0.76
C LEU A 71 -0.42 5.28 0.27
N VAL A 72 -0.54 6.59 0.44
CA VAL A 72 -1.58 7.40 -0.18
C VAL A 72 -0.89 8.37 -1.13
N LEU A 73 -1.27 8.31 -2.40
CA LEU A 73 -0.71 9.12 -3.46
C LEU A 73 -1.80 9.98 -4.08
N ALA A 74 -1.51 11.24 -4.39
CA ALA A 74 -2.29 12.04 -5.32
C ALA A 74 -1.83 11.76 -6.75
N VAL A 75 -2.77 11.58 -7.65
CA VAL A 75 -2.55 11.60 -9.09
C VAL A 75 -2.44 13.06 -9.52
N HIS A 76 -1.33 13.39 -10.18
CA HIS A 76 -1.21 14.66 -10.88
C HIS A 76 -1.07 14.40 -12.38
N LYS A 77 -1.88 15.07 -13.19
CA LYS A 77 -1.74 15.09 -14.64
C LYS A 77 -1.43 16.49 -15.13
N ASP A 78 -0.38 16.59 -15.92
CA ASP A 78 -0.07 17.84 -16.61
C ASP A 78 -1.01 18.07 -17.81
N VAL A 79 -0.87 19.23 -18.45
CA VAL A 79 -1.64 19.62 -19.63
C VAL A 79 -1.44 18.69 -20.84
N ALA A 80 -0.32 17.96 -20.89
CA ALA A 80 -0.04 16.96 -21.92
C ALA A 80 -0.61 15.57 -21.58
N GLY A 81 -1.20 15.43 -20.40
CA GLY A 81 -1.76 14.17 -19.89
C GLY A 81 -0.71 13.24 -19.28
N ALA A 82 0.53 13.70 -19.09
CA ALA A 82 1.56 12.91 -18.41
C ALA A 82 1.20 12.81 -16.92
N MET A 83 1.15 11.57 -16.43
CA MET A 83 0.78 11.28 -15.04
C MET A 83 2.02 11.20 -14.16
N THR A 84 1.98 11.90 -13.03
CA THR A 84 2.92 11.76 -11.92
C THR A 84 2.15 11.43 -10.65
N LEU A 85 2.84 10.83 -9.68
CA LEU A 85 2.27 10.51 -8.38
C LEU A 85 2.97 11.34 -7.32
N ARG A 86 2.19 11.98 -6.46
CA ARG A 86 2.73 12.70 -5.31
C ARG A 86 2.36 11.95 -4.04
N GLN A 87 3.36 11.54 -3.27
CA GLN A 87 3.13 10.94 -1.96
C GLN A 87 2.49 11.96 -1.02
N ILE A 88 1.32 11.62 -0.49
CA ILE A 88 0.62 12.40 0.56
C ILE A 88 0.97 11.82 1.93
N LEU A 89 0.84 10.51 2.08
CA LEU A 89 1.02 9.80 3.34
C LEU A 89 1.76 8.50 3.08
N HIS A 90 2.67 8.18 3.98
CA HIS A 90 3.34 6.89 4.04
C HIS A 90 3.23 6.34 5.46
N LEU A 91 2.56 5.21 5.59
CA LEU A 91 2.46 4.43 6.82
C LEU A 91 3.36 3.19 6.64
N PRO A 92 4.55 3.18 7.26
CA PRO A 92 5.44 2.03 7.17
C PRO A 92 4.77 0.81 7.78
N ALA A 93 5.28 -0.37 7.41
CA ALA A 93 4.90 -1.60 8.06
C ALA A 93 5.04 -1.47 9.58
N LEU A 94 4.01 -1.87 10.32
CA LEU A 94 4.18 -2.05 11.77
C LEU A 94 5.18 -3.17 11.99
N GLU A 95 6.18 -2.91 12.83
CA GLU A 95 7.05 -3.96 13.35
C GLU A 95 6.16 -5.05 13.95
N PRO A 96 6.48 -6.33 13.77
CA PRO A 96 5.78 -7.39 14.47
C PRO A 96 5.80 -7.03 15.95
N MET A 97 4.62 -6.84 16.56
CA MET A 97 4.53 -6.87 18.01
C MET A 97 5.09 -8.22 18.40
N VAL A 98 6.34 -8.27 18.84
CA VAL A 98 6.87 -9.43 19.55
C VAL A 98 5.87 -9.60 20.68
N ALA A 99 5.02 -10.62 20.57
CA ALA A 99 4.22 -11.06 21.69
C ALA A 99 5.24 -11.35 22.78
N LYS A 100 5.43 -10.42 23.72
CA LYS A 100 6.24 -10.66 24.92
C LYS A 100 5.49 -11.74 25.67
N ALA A 101 5.80 -12.99 25.34
CA ALA A 101 5.44 -14.16 26.11
C ALA A 101 6.26 -14.12 27.41
N ASN A 102 5.91 -13.19 28.29
CA ASN A 102 6.32 -13.21 29.68
C ASN A 102 5.08 -13.53 30.52
N ASN A 103 4.51 -14.72 30.31
CA ASN A 103 3.84 -15.39 31.40
C ASN A 103 4.95 -16.04 32.23
N PRO A 104 5.33 -15.52 33.41
CA PRO A 104 6.09 -16.33 34.34
C PRO A 104 5.27 -17.59 34.62
N LYS A 105 5.84 -18.78 34.38
CA LYS A 105 5.27 -20.04 34.86
C LYS A 105 4.97 -19.87 36.36
N PRO A 106 3.79 -20.27 36.86
CA PRO A 106 3.61 -20.37 38.30
C PRO A 106 4.64 -21.36 38.83
N VAL A 107 5.49 -20.89 39.74
CA VAL A 107 6.33 -21.77 40.55
C VAL A 107 5.37 -22.59 41.39
N VAL A 108 5.23 -23.87 41.08
CA VAL A 108 4.59 -24.82 41.99
C VAL A 108 5.54 -24.93 43.17
N SER A 109 5.16 -24.34 44.30
CA SER A 109 5.82 -24.58 45.57
C SER A 109 5.41 -25.97 46.04
N ASP A 110 6.16 -26.99 45.64
CA ASP A 110 6.22 -28.23 46.41
C ASP A 110 6.94 -27.92 47.73
N MET A 111 6.17 -27.79 48.80
CA MET A 111 6.69 -27.91 50.16
C MET A 111 5.70 -28.68 51.02
N GLY A 112 6.11 -29.93 51.32
CA GLY A 112 6.11 -30.50 52.69
C GLY A 112 4.78 -30.93 53.25
#